data_AF-A0A9E3VU64-F1
#
_entry.id   AF-A0A9E3VU64-F1
#
_cell.length_a   1.000
_cell.length_b   1.000
_cell.length_c   1.000
_cell.angle_alpha   90.00
_cell.angle_beta   90.00
_cell.angle_gamma   90.00
#
_symmetry.space_group_name_H-M   'P 1'
#
loop_
_entity.id
_entity.type
_entity.pdbx_description
1 polymer ?
#
loop_
_entity_poly.entity_id
_entity_poly.type
_entity_poly.pdbx_seq_one_letter_code
_entity_poly.pdbx_strand_id
1 'polypeptide(L)'
;MLAIAGVVQAAPIILNGDHFTVSYDDTQAGIYGQGSLSGSLNTLYFQPTAFSALSGGSPASTQAPLQLTFNINPGYAFAGFTFTERGDYFLFGAGAVNVAASVEAMNAANSASTTLNLTSGSSFTQTGAATPWQLTGSLSAQGLGLPQTLLVTLDNSLLADAASGNLAFIQKTYAGFNVTTVAAPAAVPEPSSWALLFTGMLAALLAGVRRRTMHV
;
A
#
# COMPACT_ATOMS: atom_id res chain seq x y z
N MET A 1 -26.81 34.21 19.38
CA MET A 1 -26.38 32.89 19.87
C MET A 1 -25.41 32.35 18.82
N LEU A 2 -24.12 32.29 19.12
CA LEU A 2 -23.05 31.94 18.17
C LEU A 2 -22.75 30.44 18.35
N ALA A 3 -23.11 29.61 17.38
CA ALA A 3 -22.82 28.18 17.41
C ALA A 3 -21.37 27.95 16.98
N ILE A 4 -20.53 27.50 17.90
CA ILE A 4 -19.18 27.02 17.61
C ILE A 4 -19.37 25.59 17.07
N ALA A 5 -19.32 25.42 15.75
CA ALA A 5 -19.26 24.10 15.15
C ALA A 5 -17.87 23.52 15.45
N GLY A 6 -17.78 22.66 16.46
CA GLY A 6 -16.60 21.83 16.66
C GLY A 6 -16.48 20.88 15.49
N VAL A 7 -15.40 21.01 14.72
CA VAL A 7 -15.03 19.99 13.73
C VAL A 7 -14.57 18.78 14.53
N VAL A 8 -15.48 17.81 14.72
CA VAL A 8 -15.10 16.50 15.27
C VAL A 8 -14.31 15.80 14.18
N GLN A 9 -12.99 15.86 14.28
CA GLN A 9 -12.13 15.01 13.46
C GLN A 9 -12.25 13.59 14.00
N ALA A 10 -12.78 12.67 13.18
CA ALA A 10 -12.82 11.25 13.54
C ALA A 10 -11.39 10.76 13.83
N ALA A 11 -11.23 9.97 14.88
CA ALA A 11 -9.93 9.41 15.23
C ALA A 11 -9.53 8.40 14.15
N PRO A 12 -8.29 8.46 13.61
CA PRO A 12 -7.86 7.48 12.63
C PRO A 12 -7.90 6.09 13.23
N ILE A 13 -8.32 5.11 12.45
CA ILE A 13 -8.18 3.70 12.82
C ILE A 13 -6.71 3.34 12.73
N ILE A 14 -6.19 2.64 13.74
CA ILE A 14 -4.81 2.16 13.79
C ILE A 14 -4.83 0.65 14.02
N LEU A 15 -4.12 -0.08 13.17
CA LEU A 15 -3.96 -1.53 13.27
C LEU A 15 -2.46 -1.87 13.35
N ASN A 16 -2.10 -2.71 14.32
CA ASN A 16 -0.73 -3.14 14.53
C ASN A 16 -0.49 -4.49 13.83
N GLY A 17 0.22 -4.45 12.71
CA GLY A 17 0.71 -5.64 12.02
C GLY A 17 1.96 -6.21 12.69
N ASP A 18 2.54 -7.24 12.06
CA ASP A 18 3.74 -7.94 12.57
C ASP A 18 4.95 -6.99 12.67
N HIS A 19 5.30 -6.36 11.56
CA HIS A 19 6.47 -5.47 11.43
C HIS A 19 6.12 -4.08 10.90
N PHE A 20 4.85 -3.72 10.97
CA PHE A 20 4.36 -2.42 10.57
C PHE A 20 3.11 -2.05 11.36
N THR A 21 2.76 -0.78 11.36
CA THR A 21 1.44 -0.29 11.77
C THR A 21 0.77 0.36 10.58
N VAL A 22 -0.55 0.23 10.46
CA VAL A 22 -1.31 0.90 9.40
C VAL A 22 -2.39 1.77 10.01
N SER A 23 -2.55 2.97 9.46
CA SER A 23 -3.62 3.89 9.84
C SER A 23 -4.39 4.42 8.64
N TYR A 24 -5.66 4.72 8.85
CA TYR A 24 -6.57 5.28 7.84
C TYR A 24 -7.78 5.97 8.49
N ASP A 25 -8.46 6.81 7.71
CA ASP A 25 -9.69 7.50 8.12
C ASP A 25 -10.90 6.58 7.84
N ASP A 26 -11.73 6.35 8.86
CA ASP A 26 -12.90 5.47 8.76
C ASP A 26 -13.99 6.05 7.84
N THR A 27 -14.12 7.37 7.80
CA THR A 27 -15.04 8.07 6.89
C THR A 27 -14.60 7.90 5.44
N GLN A 28 -13.29 7.87 5.19
CA GLN A 28 -12.74 7.63 3.86
C GLN A 28 -12.84 6.16 3.45
N ALA A 29 -12.67 5.23 4.40
CA ALA A 29 -12.84 3.81 4.12
C ALA A 29 -14.25 3.48 3.61
N GLY A 30 -15.27 4.23 4.06
CA GLY A 30 -16.57 4.33 3.39
C GLY A 30 -17.15 2.98 2.93
N ILE A 31 -17.25 2.80 1.60
CA ILE A 31 -17.85 1.61 0.99
C ILE A 31 -16.97 0.34 1.09
N TYR A 32 -15.69 0.46 1.44
CA TYR A 32 -14.82 -0.69 1.70
C TYR A 32 -15.13 -1.34 3.05
N GLY A 33 -15.78 -0.62 3.97
CA GLY A 33 -15.99 -1.04 5.34
C GLY A 33 -14.71 -0.91 6.19
N GLN A 34 -14.77 -1.46 7.41
CA GLN A 34 -13.64 -1.41 8.33
C GLN A 34 -12.57 -2.45 7.94
N GLY A 35 -11.32 -2.01 7.85
CA GLY A 35 -10.17 -2.87 7.64
C GLY A 35 -9.81 -3.70 8.87
N SER A 36 -9.30 -4.90 8.64
CA SER A 36 -8.86 -5.87 9.65
C SER A 36 -7.53 -6.50 9.26
N LEU A 37 -6.80 -7.06 10.22
CA LEU A 37 -5.57 -7.82 9.97
C LEU A 37 -5.85 -9.32 9.96
N SER A 38 -5.16 -10.06 9.08
CA SER A 38 -5.19 -11.52 9.07
C SER A 38 -4.59 -12.10 10.35
N GLY A 39 -4.84 -13.39 10.62
CA GLY A 39 -4.23 -14.08 11.78
C GLY A 39 -2.69 -14.09 11.75
N SER A 40 -2.07 -13.96 10.57
CA SER A 40 -0.63 -13.80 10.40
C SER A 40 -0.12 -12.36 10.59
N LEU A 41 -1.01 -11.40 10.82
CA LEU A 41 -0.73 -9.96 11.00
C LEU A 41 0.02 -9.26 9.84
N ASN A 42 0.20 -9.95 8.71
CA ASN A 42 0.88 -9.44 7.52
C ASN A 42 -0.09 -8.96 6.43
N THR A 43 -1.38 -9.28 6.55
CA THR A 43 -2.38 -8.88 5.55
C THR A 43 -3.42 -7.95 6.16
N LEU A 44 -3.42 -6.69 5.70
CA LEU A 44 -4.57 -5.80 5.89
C LEU A 44 -5.62 -6.19 4.86
N TYR A 45 -6.87 -6.37 5.28
CA TYR A 45 -7.96 -6.66 4.36
C TYR A 45 -9.24 -5.92 4.73
N PHE A 46 -10.08 -5.74 3.74
CA PHE A 46 -11.41 -5.13 3.79
C PHE A 46 -12.41 -6.12 3.22
N GLN A 47 -13.64 -6.08 3.73
CA GLN A 47 -14.77 -6.89 3.26
C GLN A 47 -15.93 -5.98 2.86
N PRO A 48 -15.86 -5.35 1.68
CA PRO A 48 -16.89 -4.44 1.22
C PRO A 48 -18.24 -5.16 1.10
N THR A 49 -19.30 -4.50 1.56
CA THR A 49 -20.68 -4.99 1.41
C THR A 49 -21.53 -4.10 0.49
N ALA A 50 -21.03 -2.91 0.15
CA ALA A 50 -21.72 -1.90 -0.65
C ALA A 50 -20.96 -1.47 -1.92
N PHE A 51 -19.79 -2.07 -2.21
CA PHE A 51 -19.02 -1.74 -3.39
C PHE A 51 -19.50 -2.59 -4.58
N SER A 52 -20.48 -2.06 -5.34
CA SER A 52 -21.08 -2.75 -6.47
C SER A 52 -21.58 -1.78 -7.55
N ALA A 53 -21.59 -2.21 -8.80
CA ALA A 53 -22.24 -1.52 -9.91
C ALA A 53 -23.34 -2.40 -10.54
N LEU A 54 -24.50 -1.80 -10.83
CA LEU A 54 -25.66 -2.45 -11.45
C LEU A 54 -26.14 -1.64 -12.66
N SER A 55 -26.22 -2.29 -13.82
CA SER A 55 -26.73 -1.73 -15.07
C SER A 55 -27.90 -2.57 -15.60
N GLY A 56 -28.92 -1.89 -16.13
CA GLY A 56 -30.12 -2.52 -16.70
C GLY A 56 -30.72 -1.72 -17.85
N GLY A 57 -29.87 -1.11 -18.68
CA GLY A 57 -30.28 -0.23 -19.78
C GLY A 57 -29.41 1.00 -19.96
N SER A 58 -28.48 1.28 -19.06
CA SER A 58 -27.47 2.33 -19.18
C SER A 58 -26.22 1.95 -18.37
N PRO A 59 -25.00 2.26 -18.85
CA PRO A 59 -23.78 1.96 -18.10
C PRO A 59 -23.81 2.55 -16.69
N ALA A 60 -23.30 1.81 -15.72
CA ALA A 60 -23.18 2.22 -14.33
C ALA A 60 -21.77 1.93 -13.83
N SER A 61 -21.24 2.82 -12.98
CA SER A 61 -19.94 2.60 -12.37
C SER A 61 -19.94 2.99 -10.90
N THR A 62 -19.04 2.39 -10.13
CA THR A 62 -18.77 2.76 -8.74
C THR A 62 -17.27 2.88 -8.59
N GLN A 63 -16.84 4.01 -8.05
CA GLN A 63 -15.43 4.32 -7.82
C GLN A 63 -15.25 4.79 -6.40
N ALA A 64 -14.18 4.34 -5.75
CA ALA A 64 -13.82 4.83 -4.43
C ALA A 64 -12.30 4.82 -4.26
N PRO A 65 -11.73 5.93 -3.75
CA PRO A 65 -10.34 5.97 -3.31
C PRO A 65 -10.23 5.51 -1.86
N LEU A 66 -9.11 4.88 -1.50
CA LEU A 66 -8.72 4.53 -0.13
C LEU A 66 -7.27 4.94 0.11
N GLN A 67 -7.00 5.66 1.21
CA GLN A 67 -5.66 6.08 1.58
C GLN A 67 -5.28 5.38 2.88
N LEU A 68 -4.08 4.82 2.89
CA LEU A 68 -3.51 4.07 3.98
C LEU A 68 -2.13 4.63 4.28
N THR A 69 -1.82 4.82 5.55
CA THR A 69 -0.48 5.17 5.99
C THR A 69 0.13 3.97 6.68
N PHE A 70 1.19 3.40 6.09
CA PHE A 70 1.97 2.33 6.69
C PHE A 70 3.21 2.91 7.35
N ASN A 71 3.44 2.60 8.62
CA ASN A 71 4.71 2.87 9.30
C ASN A 71 5.41 1.54 9.55
N ILE A 72 6.60 1.37 8.97
CA ILE A 72 7.43 0.19 9.15
C ILE A 72 8.13 0.27 10.50
N ASN A 73 8.17 -0.84 11.23
CA ASN A 73 8.79 -0.87 12.55
C ASN A 73 10.32 -0.72 12.43
N PRO A 74 10.98 -0.06 13.41
CA PRO A 74 12.44 0.01 13.46
C PRO A 74 13.09 -1.37 13.39
N GLY A 75 14.19 -1.48 12.64
CA GLY A 75 14.86 -2.76 12.37
C GLY A 75 14.32 -3.52 11.16
N TYR A 76 13.25 -3.04 10.52
CA TYR A 76 12.68 -3.60 9.31
C TYR A 76 12.66 -2.59 8.17
N ALA A 77 12.59 -3.10 6.94
CA ALA A 77 12.43 -2.34 5.72
C ALA A 77 11.25 -2.91 4.91
N PHE A 78 10.48 -2.02 4.28
CA PHE A 78 9.46 -2.42 3.31
C PHE A 78 10.12 -3.07 2.09
N ALA A 79 9.65 -4.27 1.73
CA ALA A 79 10.12 -4.99 0.55
C ALA A 79 9.10 -4.97 -0.59
N GLY A 80 7.82 -4.78 -0.27
CA GLY A 80 6.72 -4.75 -1.23
C GLY A 80 5.41 -5.15 -0.60
N PHE A 81 4.37 -5.25 -1.42
CA PHE A 81 3.14 -5.94 -1.05
C PHE A 81 2.53 -6.66 -2.27
N THR A 82 1.70 -7.66 -1.98
CA THR A 82 0.76 -8.20 -2.95
C THR A 82 -0.62 -7.63 -2.66
N PHE A 83 -1.22 -6.98 -3.66
CA PHE A 83 -2.61 -6.54 -3.61
C PHE A 83 -3.50 -7.59 -4.27
N THR A 84 -4.60 -7.93 -3.63
CA THR A 84 -5.61 -8.85 -4.16
C THR A 84 -7.00 -8.31 -3.92
N GLU A 85 -7.82 -8.33 -4.96
CA GLU A 85 -9.23 -8.03 -4.88
C GLU A 85 -10.06 -9.17 -5.49
N ARG A 86 -11.22 -9.42 -4.89
CA ARG A 86 -12.14 -10.47 -5.30
C ARG A 86 -13.58 -9.99 -5.20
N GLY A 87 -14.42 -10.66 -5.95
CA GLY A 87 -15.85 -10.45 -5.89
C GLY A 87 -16.59 -11.40 -6.80
N ASP A 88 -17.83 -11.03 -7.10
CA ASP A 88 -18.71 -11.78 -7.97
C ASP A 88 -19.33 -10.86 -8.99
N TYR A 89 -19.73 -11.43 -10.12
CA TYR A 89 -20.54 -10.75 -11.11
C TYR A 89 -21.66 -11.65 -11.61
N PHE A 90 -22.70 -11.03 -12.14
CA PHE A 90 -23.84 -11.71 -12.73
C PHE A 90 -24.31 -10.94 -13.96
N LEU A 91 -24.52 -11.66 -15.06
CA LEU A 91 -25.09 -11.11 -16.28
C LEU A 91 -26.35 -11.88 -16.67
N PHE A 92 -27.41 -11.14 -16.99
CA PHE A 92 -28.62 -11.66 -17.62
C PHE A 92 -28.77 -11.03 -19.01
N GLY A 93 -28.84 -11.86 -20.05
CA GLY A 93 -28.81 -11.39 -21.44
C GLY A 93 -27.43 -10.87 -21.84
N ALA A 94 -27.38 -9.96 -22.82
CA ALA A 94 -26.12 -9.39 -23.29
C ALA A 94 -25.65 -8.21 -22.42
N GLY A 95 -24.40 -8.27 -21.97
CA GLY A 95 -23.77 -7.22 -21.18
C GLY A 95 -22.31 -7.54 -20.90
N ALA A 96 -21.65 -6.62 -20.20
CA ALA A 96 -20.27 -6.74 -19.81
C ALA A 96 -20.05 -6.06 -18.47
N VAL A 97 -19.10 -6.58 -17.69
CA VAL A 97 -18.59 -5.90 -16.49
C VAL A 97 -17.07 -5.83 -16.55
N ASN A 98 -16.52 -4.81 -15.90
CA ASN A 98 -15.08 -4.60 -15.79
C ASN A 98 -14.71 -4.19 -14.37
N VAL A 99 -13.47 -4.48 -14.00
CA VAL A 99 -12.85 -4.05 -12.76
C VAL A 99 -11.47 -3.49 -13.09
N ALA A 100 -11.12 -2.37 -12.44
CA ALA A 100 -9.79 -1.81 -12.51
C ALA A 100 -9.37 -1.24 -11.15
N ALA A 101 -8.08 -1.37 -10.85
CA ALA A 101 -7.46 -0.83 -9.66
C ALA A 101 -6.12 -0.18 -10.00
N SER A 102 -5.82 0.92 -9.34
CA SER A 102 -4.48 1.51 -9.29
C SER A 102 -4.06 1.63 -7.83
N VAL A 103 -2.90 1.09 -7.49
CA VAL A 103 -2.32 1.21 -6.16
C VAL A 103 -1.01 1.96 -6.29
N GLU A 104 -0.96 3.18 -5.79
CA GLU A 104 0.26 3.95 -5.67
C GLU A 104 0.83 3.80 -4.26
N ALA A 105 2.13 3.52 -4.17
CA ALA A 105 2.88 3.56 -2.93
C ALA A 105 3.92 4.68 -3.04
N MET A 106 3.87 5.64 -2.11
CA MET A 106 4.77 6.79 -2.04
C MET A 106 5.55 6.79 -0.73
N ASN A 107 6.86 6.96 -0.81
CA ASN A 107 7.71 7.19 0.34
C ASN A 107 7.51 8.62 0.87
N ALA A 108 7.01 8.76 2.10
CA ALA A 108 6.70 10.05 2.69
C ALA A 108 7.93 10.95 2.89
N ALA A 109 9.13 10.39 3.00
CA ALA A 109 10.35 11.14 3.29
C ALA A 109 10.95 11.84 2.06
N ASN A 110 10.74 11.30 0.86
CA ASN A 110 11.38 11.79 -0.37
C ASN A 110 10.44 11.87 -1.58
N SER A 111 9.16 11.53 -1.41
CA SER A 111 8.13 11.51 -2.46
C SER A 111 8.42 10.58 -3.64
N ALA A 112 9.36 9.63 -3.51
CA ALA A 112 9.54 8.58 -4.50
C ALA A 112 8.30 7.69 -4.50
N SER A 113 7.72 7.41 -5.67
CA SER A 113 6.53 6.58 -5.80
C SER A 113 6.66 5.49 -6.85
N THR A 114 5.82 4.47 -6.71
CA THR A 114 5.65 3.39 -7.68
C THR A 114 4.19 2.97 -7.68
N THR A 115 3.72 2.49 -8.84
CA THR A 115 2.30 2.22 -9.07
C THR A 115 2.09 0.82 -9.62
N LEU A 116 1.12 0.11 -9.05
CA LEU A 116 0.59 -1.15 -9.53
C LEU A 116 -0.77 -0.88 -10.18
N ASN A 117 -0.91 -1.19 -11.47
CA ASN A 117 -2.19 -1.12 -12.17
C ASN A 117 -2.71 -2.53 -12.44
N LEU A 118 -3.98 -2.78 -12.10
CA LEU A 118 -4.69 -4.02 -12.35
C LEU A 118 -5.95 -3.75 -13.16
N THR A 119 -6.24 -4.64 -14.09
CA THR A 119 -7.46 -4.61 -14.91
C THR A 119 -7.85 -6.05 -15.27
N SER A 120 -9.12 -6.27 -15.58
CA SER A 120 -9.63 -7.59 -16.02
C SER A 120 -9.04 -8.09 -17.34
N GLY A 121 -8.28 -7.26 -18.07
CA GLY A 121 -7.64 -7.59 -19.35
C GLY A 121 -8.64 -7.58 -20.50
N SER A 122 -9.70 -8.38 -20.38
CA SER A 122 -10.93 -8.30 -21.18
C SER A 122 -12.15 -8.13 -20.27
N SER A 123 -13.26 -7.63 -20.81
CA SER A 123 -14.51 -7.57 -20.05
C SER A 123 -15.03 -8.95 -19.70
N PHE A 124 -15.61 -9.09 -18.51
CA PHE A 124 -16.30 -10.32 -18.13
C PHE A 124 -17.68 -10.34 -18.78
N THR A 125 -17.99 -11.44 -19.47
CA THR A 125 -19.17 -11.57 -20.34
C THR A 125 -19.92 -12.89 -20.13
N GLN A 126 -19.57 -13.69 -19.12
CA GLN A 126 -20.27 -14.94 -18.83
C GLN A 126 -21.68 -14.65 -18.29
N THR A 127 -22.69 -15.30 -18.85
CA THR A 127 -24.10 -15.07 -18.54
C THR A 127 -24.74 -16.27 -17.84
N GLY A 128 -25.84 -16.02 -17.13
CA GLY A 128 -26.72 -17.07 -16.60
C GLY A 128 -26.32 -17.68 -15.25
N ALA A 129 -25.19 -17.28 -14.67
CA ALA A 129 -24.78 -17.69 -13.33
C ALA A 129 -23.95 -16.59 -12.63
N ALA A 130 -23.99 -16.57 -11.30
CA ALA A 130 -23.03 -15.78 -10.54
C ALA A 130 -21.63 -16.38 -10.73
N THR A 131 -20.67 -15.56 -11.15
CA THR A 131 -19.32 -16.00 -11.46
C THR A 131 -18.31 -15.20 -10.62
N PRO A 132 -17.39 -15.88 -9.92
CA PRO A 132 -16.38 -15.18 -9.13
C PRO A 132 -15.33 -14.55 -10.05
N TRP A 133 -14.75 -13.45 -9.60
CA TRP A 133 -13.60 -12.81 -10.24
C TRP A 133 -12.51 -12.50 -9.21
N GLN A 134 -11.27 -12.42 -9.68
CA GLN A 134 -10.12 -12.06 -8.87
C GLN A 134 -9.10 -11.30 -9.70
N LEU A 135 -8.55 -10.22 -9.13
CA LEU A 135 -7.31 -9.59 -9.62
C LEU A 135 -6.25 -9.61 -8.51
N THR A 136 -5.03 -9.94 -8.90
CA THR A 136 -3.87 -9.97 -8.00
C THR A 136 -2.66 -9.41 -8.72
N GLY A 137 -1.88 -8.59 -8.01
CA GLY A 137 -0.56 -8.18 -8.47
C GLY A 137 0.33 -7.77 -7.32
N SER A 138 1.61 -7.58 -7.62
CA SER A 138 2.62 -7.26 -6.62
C SER A 138 3.33 -5.97 -6.97
N LEU A 139 3.59 -5.17 -5.95
CA LEU A 139 4.38 -3.96 -6.00
C LEU A 139 5.65 -4.22 -5.19
N SER A 140 6.82 -3.99 -5.80
CA SER A 140 8.11 -4.08 -5.11
C SER A 140 8.53 -2.74 -4.54
N ALA A 141 9.39 -2.74 -3.52
CA ALA A 141 9.99 -1.53 -2.97
C ALA A 141 11.04 -0.87 -3.90
N GLN A 142 11.26 -1.42 -5.10
CA GLN A 142 12.24 -0.90 -6.03
C GLN A 142 11.91 0.55 -6.42
N GLY A 143 12.89 1.44 -6.33
CA GLY A 143 12.72 2.86 -6.62
C GLY A 143 12.16 3.69 -5.46
N LEU A 144 11.64 3.08 -4.38
CA LEU A 144 11.15 3.81 -3.20
C LEU A 144 12.26 4.16 -2.20
N GLY A 145 13.45 3.57 -2.33
CA GLY A 145 14.51 3.64 -1.33
C GLY A 145 14.21 2.74 -0.12
N LEU A 146 14.40 3.26 1.10
CA LEU A 146 14.12 2.57 2.37
C LEU A 146 13.04 3.32 3.16
N PRO A 147 11.77 3.31 2.71
CA PRO A 147 10.70 4.03 3.40
C PRO A 147 10.45 3.45 4.80
N GLN A 148 10.40 4.34 5.79
CA GLN A 148 9.86 4.04 7.13
C GLN A 148 8.38 4.41 7.23
N THR A 149 7.92 5.36 6.42
CA THR A 149 6.50 5.70 6.26
C THR A 149 6.14 5.63 4.78
N LEU A 150 5.15 4.81 4.43
CA LEU A 150 4.55 4.77 3.10
C LEU A 150 3.13 5.34 3.15
N LEU A 151 2.84 6.22 2.20
CA LEU A 151 1.49 6.63 1.87
C LEU A 151 1.03 5.76 0.69
N VAL A 152 -0.03 4.99 0.90
CA VAL A 152 -0.58 4.09 -0.10
C VAL A 152 -1.96 4.58 -0.49
N THR A 153 -2.15 4.87 -1.78
CA THR A 153 -3.43 5.28 -2.35
C THR A 153 -3.93 4.16 -3.25
N LEU A 154 -5.12 3.65 -2.97
CA LEU A 154 -5.85 2.73 -3.82
C LEU A 154 -6.99 3.49 -4.51
N ASP A 155 -6.94 3.55 -5.82
CA ASP A 155 -8.09 3.94 -6.65
C ASP A 155 -8.70 2.70 -7.25
N ASN A 156 -10.01 2.55 -7.11
CA ASN A 156 -10.70 1.39 -7.64
C ASN A 156 -11.99 1.72 -8.34
N SER A 157 -12.29 0.96 -9.39
CA SER A 157 -13.51 1.11 -10.17
C SER A 157 -14.13 -0.24 -10.52
N LEU A 158 -15.46 -0.30 -10.38
CA LEU A 158 -16.30 -1.33 -10.98
C LEU A 158 -17.16 -0.67 -12.05
N LEU A 159 -17.31 -1.34 -13.19
CA LEU A 159 -18.15 -0.92 -14.30
C LEU A 159 -19.09 -2.05 -14.69
N ALA A 160 -20.36 -1.72 -14.90
CA ALA A 160 -21.36 -2.60 -15.45
C ALA A 160 -22.04 -1.93 -16.65
N ASP A 161 -22.21 -2.68 -17.73
CA ASP A 161 -22.87 -2.21 -18.94
C ASP A 161 -23.79 -3.30 -19.50
N ALA A 162 -25.08 -3.01 -19.55
CA ALA A 162 -26.10 -3.86 -20.15
C ALA A 162 -27.13 -3.00 -20.91
N ALA A 163 -27.54 -3.49 -22.07
CA ALA A 163 -28.63 -2.91 -22.86
C ALA A 163 -29.99 -3.07 -22.14
N SER A 164 -30.98 -2.29 -22.56
CA SER A 164 -32.33 -2.37 -21.98
C SER A 164 -32.92 -3.78 -22.15
N GLY A 165 -33.46 -4.34 -21.07
CA GLY A 165 -33.96 -5.72 -21.03
C GLY A 165 -32.90 -6.77 -20.63
N ASN A 166 -31.64 -6.37 -20.51
CA ASN A 166 -30.55 -7.16 -19.93
C ASN A 166 -30.15 -6.59 -18.56
N LEU A 167 -29.32 -7.31 -17.82
CA LEU A 167 -28.79 -6.87 -16.53
C LEU A 167 -27.31 -7.23 -16.43
N ALA A 168 -26.50 -6.28 -15.97
CA ALA A 168 -25.11 -6.49 -15.61
C ALA A 168 -24.89 -6.03 -14.17
N PHE A 169 -24.39 -6.93 -13.33
CA PHE A 169 -24.07 -6.65 -11.93
C PHE A 169 -22.65 -7.12 -11.63
N ILE A 170 -21.90 -6.31 -10.91
CA ILE A 170 -20.59 -6.67 -10.37
C ILE A 170 -20.45 -6.11 -8.97
N GLN A 171 -19.88 -6.89 -8.07
CA GLN A 171 -19.58 -6.49 -6.70
C GLN A 171 -18.17 -6.90 -6.32
N LYS A 172 -17.60 -6.15 -5.37
CA LYS A 172 -16.39 -6.52 -4.66
C LYS A 172 -16.74 -7.02 -3.27
N THR A 173 -16.13 -8.12 -2.88
CA THR A 173 -16.32 -8.74 -1.55
C THR A 173 -15.02 -8.80 -0.74
N TYR A 174 -13.88 -8.53 -1.37
CA TYR A 174 -12.57 -8.53 -0.72
C TYR A 174 -11.60 -7.54 -1.39
N ALA A 175 -10.84 -6.81 -0.57
CA ALA A 175 -9.63 -6.11 -0.98
C ALA A 175 -8.56 -6.32 0.10
N GLY A 176 -7.35 -6.75 -0.27
CA GLY A 176 -6.31 -7.10 0.68
C GLY A 176 -4.91 -6.72 0.22
N PHE A 177 -4.12 -6.26 1.17
CA PHE A 177 -2.71 -5.90 1.04
C PHE A 177 -1.89 -6.84 1.91
N ASN A 178 -1.22 -7.80 1.29
CA ASN A 178 -0.24 -8.65 1.97
C ASN A 178 1.12 -7.94 1.96
N VAL A 179 1.48 -7.35 3.08
CA VAL A 179 2.69 -6.54 3.24
C VAL A 179 3.89 -7.45 3.51
N THR A 180 4.96 -7.23 2.77
CA THR A 180 6.24 -7.92 2.97
C THR A 180 7.27 -6.95 3.50
N THR A 181 7.83 -7.28 4.65
CA THR A 181 8.96 -6.57 5.27
C THR A 181 10.14 -7.51 5.40
N VAL A 182 11.35 -6.96 5.34
CA VAL A 182 12.60 -7.68 5.58
C VAL A 182 13.36 -7.02 6.71
N ALA A 183 14.26 -7.74 7.37
CA ALA A 183 15.18 -7.12 8.32
C ALA A 183 16.00 -6.04 7.59
N ALA A 184 16.03 -4.84 8.15
CA ALA A 184 16.83 -3.76 7.61
C ALA A 184 18.32 -4.15 7.71
N PRO A 185 19.17 -3.80 6.72
CA PRO A 185 20.61 -3.97 6.86
C PRO A 185 21.07 -3.28 8.14
N ALA A 186 21.72 -4.02 9.03
CA ALA A 186 22.35 -3.41 10.20
C ALA A 186 23.33 -2.35 9.67
N ALA A 187 23.19 -1.10 10.12
CA ALA A 187 24.20 -0.09 9.87
C ALA A 187 25.50 -0.61 10.48
N VAL A 188 26.41 -1.12 9.66
CA VAL A 188 27.74 -1.49 10.09
C VAL A 188 28.38 -0.19 10.59
N PRO A 189 28.71 -0.06 11.89
CA PRO A 189 29.40 1.13 12.36
C PRO A 189 30.70 1.21 11.56
N GLU A 190 30.85 2.25 10.73
CA GLU A 190 32.16 2.49 10.11
C GLU A 190 33.15 2.62 11.27
N PRO A 191 34.21 1.80 11.32
CA PRO A 191 35.15 1.83 12.43
C PRO A 191 35.83 3.18 12.41
N SER A 192 35.30 4.12 13.20
CA SER A 192 35.80 5.46 13.50
C SER A 192 36.99 5.83 12.61
N SER A 193 36.74 6.12 11.33
CA SER A 193 37.79 6.47 10.37
C SER A 193 38.61 7.65 10.90
N TRP A 194 37.96 8.51 11.68
CA TRP A 194 38.57 9.55 12.51
C TRP A 194 39.51 9.02 13.59
N ALA A 195 39.14 7.99 14.36
CA ALA A 195 40.03 7.42 15.36
C ALA A 195 41.27 6.79 14.73
N LEU A 196 41.15 6.11 13.57
CA LEU A 196 42.29 5.58 12.81
C LEU A 196 43.16 6.69 12.20
N LEU A 197 42.54 7.77 11.71
CA LEU A 197 43.26 8.94 11.23
C LEU A 197 44.03 9.64 12.37
N PHE A 198 43.38 9.86 13.52
CA PHE A 198 43.99 10.50 14.68
C PHE A 198 45.09 9.63 15.30
N THR A 199 44.88 8.31 15.42
CA THR A 199 45.92 7.40 15.92
C THR A 199 47.10 7.30 14.94
N GLY A 200 46.84 7.25 13.63
CA GLY A 200 47.90 7.28 12.61
C GLY A 200 48.70 8.59 12.63
N MET A 201 48.03 9.73 12.79
CA MET A 201 48.66 11.04 12.85
C MET A 201 49.49 11.21 14.14
N LEU A 202 49.01 10.71 15.28
CA LEU A 202 49.76 10.71 16.54
C LEU A 202 51.02 9.83 16.44
N ALA A 203 50.89 8.64 15.84
CA ALA A 203 52.02 7.72 15.65
C ALA A 203 53.10 8.32 14.73
N ALA A 204 52.70 9.00 13.65
CA ALA A 204 53.63 9.69 12.74
C ALA A 204 54.37 10.85 13.42
N LEU A 205 53.68 11.63 14.26
CA LEU A 205 54.30 12.72 15.04
C LEU A 205 55.31 12.18 16.05
N LEU A 206 54.97 11.13 16.80
CA LEU A 206 55.87 10.51 17.77
C LEU A 206 57.09 9.84 17.10
N ALA A 207 56.91 9.23 15.93
CA ALA A 207 58.00 8.68 15.13
C ALA A 207 58.91 9.77 14.53
N GLY A 208 58.34 10.92 14.14
CA GLY A 208 59.08 12.07 13.61
C GLY A 208 59.94 12.78 14.67
N VAL A 209 59.48 12.86 15.92
CA VAL A 209 60.23 13.44 17.04
C VAL A 209 61.48 12.61 17.37
N ARG A 210 61.39 11.27 17.31
CA ARG A 210 62.53 10.38 17.60
C ARG A 210 63.69 10.49 16.60
N ARG A 211 63.44 10.89 15.35
CA ARG A 211 64.49 11.04 14.33
C ARG A 211 65.30 12.34 14.44
N ARG A 212 64.86 13.31 15.24
CA ARG A 212 65.58 14.60 15.41
C ARG A 212 66.61 14.60 16.55
N THR A 213 66.66 13.55 17.36
CA THR A 213 67.57 13.44 18.53
C THR A 213 68.85 12.63 18.26
N MET A 214 69.12 12.21 17.02
CA MET A 214 70.38 11.56 16.62
C MET A 214 71.12 12.40 15.58
N HIS A 215 71.58 13.59 15.98
CA HIS A 215 72.63 14.35 15.29
C HIS A 215 73.22 15.36 16.29
N VAL A 216 74.16 14.90 17.12
CA VAL A 216 75.23 15.68 17.76
C VAL A 216 76.45 14.76 17.81
#